data_AF-A0A2W4KX66-F1
#
_entry.id   AF-A0A2W4KX66-F1
#
_cell.length_a   1.000
_cell.length_b   1.000
_cell.length_c   1.000
_cell.angle_alpha   90.00
_cell.angle_beta   90.00
_cell.angle_gamma   90.00
#
_symmetry.space_group_name_H-M   'P 1'
#
loop_
_entity.id
_entity.type
_entity.pdbx_description
1 polymer ?
#
loop_
_entity_poly.entity_id
_entity_poly.type
_entity_poly.pdbx_seq_one_letter_code
_entity_poly.pdbx_strand_id
1 'polypeptide(L)' 'IEYDAKQSIGKRYARMDEAGCPYCFTVDGETTTSQTVTVRDRDTGAQERIALDRVADYLAERLGQG' A
#
# COMPACT_ATOMS: atom_id res chain seq x y z
N ILE A 1 11.15 -2.49 5.65
CA ILE A 1 10.80 -2.05 4.27
C ILE A 1 11.39 -3.09 3.32
N GLU A 2 10.58 -4.00 2.79
CA GLU A 2 11.04 -5.05 1.85
C GLU A 2 10.81 -4.56 0.40
N TYR A 3 11.87 -4.46 -0.40
CA TYR A 3 11.83 -4.00 -1.79
C TYR A 3 12.25 -5.14 -2.73
N ASP A 4 11.30 -5.76 -3.44
CA ASP A 4 11.56 -6.84 -4.39
C ASP A 4 11.13 -6.43 -5.80
N ALA A 5 12.08 -6.04 -6.65
CA ALA A 5 11.83 -5.50 -7.99
C ALA A 5 11.41 -6.54 -9.06
N LYS A 6 11.27 -7.85 -8.73
CA LYS A 6 11.21 -8.92 -9.76
C LYS A 6 9.91 -9.75 -9.80
N GLN A 7 8.93 -9.49 -8.94
CA GLN A 7 7.69 -10.28 -8.92
C GLN A 7 6.43 -9.45 -9.23
N SER A 8 5.48 -10.07 -9.92
CA SER A 8 4.16 -9.49 -10.24
C SER A 8 3.48 -8.98 -8.96
N ILE A 9 2.77 -7.85 -9.07
CA ILE A 9 2.11 -7.18 -7.95
C ILE A 9 1.24 -8.16 -7.11
N GLY A 10 0.54 -9.09 -7.76
CA GLY A 10 -0.26 -10.12 -7.08
C GLY A 10 0.54 -11.03 -6.13
N LYS A 11 1.80 -11.32 -6.46
CA LYS A 11 2.68 -12.18 -5.64
C LYS A 11 3.26 -11.42 -4.45
N ARG A 12 3.43 -10.10 -4.56
CA ARG A 12 3.79 -9.22 -3.44
C ARG A 12 2.64 -9.07 -2.45
N TYR A 13 1.40 -8.96 -2.93
CA TYR A 13 0.23 -8.94 -2.04
C TYR A 13 0.13 -10.21 -1.21
N ALA A 14 0.33 -11.39 -1.81
CA ALA A 14 0.30 -12.67 -1.07
C ALA A 14 1.35 -12.71 0.05
N ARG A 15 2.59 -12.27 -0.20
CA ARG A 15 3.62 -12.18 0.85
C ARG A 15 3.29 -11.18 1.93
N MET A 16 2.77 -10.01 1.58
CA MET A 16 2.36 -9.01 2.57
C MET A 16 1.19 -9.49 3.43
N ASP A 17 0.29 -10.30 2.85
CA ASP A 17 -0.79 -10.98 3.55
C ASP A 17 -0.23 -11.99 4.56
N GLU A 18 0.70 -12.85 4.12
CA GLU A 18 1.40 -13.81 4.99
C GLU A 18 2.25 -13.12 6.07
N ALA A 19 2.86 -11.97 5.77
CA ALA A 19 3.66 -11.18 6.71
C ALA A 19 2.81 -10.45 7.76
N GLY A 20 1.48 -10.46 7.62
CA GLY A 20 0.58 -9.80 8.57
C GLY A 20 0.45 -8.28 8.36
N CYS A 21 0.81 -7.75 7.19
CA CYS A 21 0.71 -6.32 6.91
C CYS A 21 -0.76 -5.94 6.63
N PRO A 22 -1.39 -5.07 7.44
CA PRO A 22 -2.80 -4.69 7.25
C PRO A 22 -3.02 -3.81 6.00
N TYR A 23 -2.02 -3.02 5.60
CA TYR A 23 -2.11 -2.07 4.50
C TYR A 23 -0.96 -2.21 3.51
N CYS A 24 -1.27 -2.34 2.22
CA CYS A 24 -0.29 -2.45 1.14
C CYS A 24 -0.30 -1.20 0.27
N PHE A 25 0.81 -0.46 0.20
CA PHE A 25 0.97 0.69 -0.70
C PHE A 25 1.73 0.26 -1.95
N THR A 26 1.15 0.54 -3.11
CA THR A 26 1.75 0.29 -4.42
C THR A 26 2.14 1.62 -5.05
N VAL A 27 3.43 1.75 -5.34
CA VAL A 27 4.03 2.83 -6.13
C VAL A 27 4.18 2.32 -7.56
N ASP A 28 3.44 2.91 -8.49
CA ASP A 28 3.44 2.54 -9.90
C ASP A 28 3.99 3.68 -10.77
N GLY A 29 4.10 3.46 -12.09
CA GLY A 29 4.68 4.46 -12.99
C GLY A 29 3.93 5.80 -13.00
N GLU A 30 2.63 5.78 -12.66
CA GLU A 30 1.80 6.97 -12.55
C GLU A 30 2.07 7.75 -11.26
N THR A 31 2.68 7.14 -10.23
CA THR A 31 3.08 7.84 -9.01
C THR A 31 4.08 8.95 -9.28
N THR A 32 5.02 8.74 -10.20
CA THR A 32 6.01 9.77 -10.55
C THR A 32 5.36 10.99 -11.17
N THR A 33 4.30 10.79 -11.96
CA THR A 33 3.59 11.86 -12.68
C THR A 33 2.52 12.54 -11.83
N SER A 34 1.75 11.78 -11.07
CA SER A 34 0.57 12.26 -10.34
C SER A 34 0.81 12.42 -8.84
N GLN A 35 1.98 12.02 -8.32
CA GLN A 35 2.30 12.02 -6.89
C GLN A 35 1.24 11.28 -6.04
N THR A 36 0.66 10.22 -6.60
CA THR A 36 -0.36 9.39 -5.93
C THR A 36 0.10 7.94 -5.81
N VAL A 37 -0.28 7.29 -4.73
CA VAL A 37 -0.05 5.85 -4.50
C VAL A 37 -1.36 5.12 -4.35
N THR A 38 -1.37 3.84 -4.70
CA THR A 38 -2.54 2.98 -4.52
C THR A 38 -2.40 2.20 -3.23
N VAL A 39 -3.30 2.42 -2.27
CA VAL A 39 -3.38 1.65 -1.03
C VAL A 39 -4.37 0.51 -1.20
N ARG A 40 -4.02 -0.68 -0.71
CA ARG A 40 -4.89 -1.83 -0.61
C ARG A 40 -5.05 -2.24 0.84
N ASP A 41 -6.29 -2.30 1.29
CA ASP A 41 -6.69 -2.80 2.59
C ASP A 41 -6.79 -4.33 2.53
N ARG A 42 -6.08 -5.02 3.42
CA ARG A 42 -6.04 -6.48 3.46
C ARG A 42 -7.39 -7.07 3.89
N ASP A 43 -8.00 -6.49 4.91
CA ASP A 43 -9.17 -7.02 5.59
C ASP A 43 -10.40 -6.98 4.66
N THR A 44 -10.55 -5.85 3.97
CA THR A 44 -11.68 -5.61 3.07
C THR A 44 -11.38 -5.94 1.60
N GLY A 45 -10.10 -6.02 1.22
CA GLY A 45 -9.67 -6.14 -0.17
C GLY A 45 -9.84 -4.86 -0.99
N ALA A 46 -10.26 -3.74 -0.38
CA ALA A 46 -10.50 -2.48 -1.05
C ALA A 46 -9.20 -1.86 -1.58
N GLN A 47 -9.25 -1.24 -2.75
CA GLN A 47 -8.18 -0.42 -3.32
C GLN A 47 -8.63 1.03 -3.41
N GLU A 48 -7.81 1.94 -2.89
CA GLU A 48 -8.01 3.38 -2.96
C GLU A 48 -6.72 4.03 -3.46
N ARG A 49 -6.85 5.15 -4.17
CA ARG A 49 -5.69 5.94 -4.57
C ARG A 49 -5.66 7.22 -3.76
N ILE A 50 -4.56 7.42 -3.04
CA ILE A 50 -4.33 8.58 -2.18
C ILE A 50 -3.10 9.34 -2.65
N ALA A 51 -3.03 10.63 -2.30
CA ALA A 51 -1.84 11.43 -2.53
C ALA A 51 -0.68 10.89 -1.67
N LEU A 52 0.55 10.97 -2.20
CA LEU A 52 1.74 10.45 -1.53
C LEU A 52 2.02 11.18 -0.21
N ASP A 53 1.71 12.47 -0.15
CA ASP A 53 1.73 13.28 1.07
C ASP A 53 0.72 12.82 2.15
N ARG A 54 -0.39 12.19 1.75
CA ARG A 54 -1.42 11.67 2.69
C ARG A 54 -1.14 10.27 3.22
N VAL A 55 -0.08 9.60 2.75
CA VAL A 55 0.22 8.22 3.18
C VAL A 55 0.49 8.13 4.67
N ALA A 56 1.24 9.11 5.21
CA ALA A 56 1.59 9.14 6.62
C ALA A 56 0.35 9.38 7.50
N ASP A 57 -0.50 10.34 7.15
CA ASP A 57 -1.79 10.58 7.81
C ASP A 57 -2.69 9.35 7.71
N TYR A 58 -2.85 8.76 6.52
CA TYR A 58 -3.66 7.57 6.33
C TYR A 58 -3.22 6.41 7.24
N LEU A 59 -1.91 6.18 7.34
CA LEU A 59 -1.36 5.18 8.25
C LEU A 59 -1.57 5.56 9.71
N ALA A 60 -1.38 6.82 10.09
CA ALA A 60 -1.58 7.28 11.47
C ALA A 60 -3.05 7.18 11.90
N GLU A 61 -3.99 7.55 11.04
CA GLU A 61 -5.42 7.44 11.28
C GLU A 61 -5.86 5.97 11.41
N ARG A 62 -5.32 5.08 10.58
CA ARG A 62 -5.71 3.65 10.57
C ARG A 62 -4.97 2.78 11.60
N LEU A 63 -3.71 3.09 11.92
CA LEU A 63 -2.91 2.36 12.92
C LEU A 63 -3.02 2.96 14.33
N GLY A 64 -3.31 4.26 14.45
CA GLY A 64 -3.43 4.98 15.73
C GLY A 64 -4.79 4.86 16.41
N GLN A 65 -5.76 4.18 15.78
CA GLN A 65 -6.99 3.73 16.44
C GLN A 65 -6.70 2.43 17.21
N GLY A 66 -5.84 2.52 18.23
CA GLY A 66 -5.48 1.44 19.15
C GLY A 66 -5.59 1.89 20.59
#